data_AF-A0A9E1W0D1-F1
#
_entry.id   AF-A0A9E1W0D1-F1
#
_cell.length_a   1.000
_cell.length_b   1.000
_cell.length_c   1.000
_cell.angle_alpha   90.00
_cell.angle_beta   90.00
_cell.angle_gamma   90.00
#
_symmetry.space_group_name_H-M   'P 1'
#
loop_
_entity.id
_entity.type
_entity.pdbx_description
1 polymer ?
#
loop_
_entity_poly.entity_id
_entity_poly.type
_entity_poly.pdbx_seq_one_letter_code
_entity_poly.pdbx_strand_id
1 'polypeptide(L)' 'RDELLNGEIFTTLLEAKVLIENWRIEYNQIRPHSSLNYQPPAPVTIKPKVEILT' A
#
# COMPACT_ATOMS: atom_id res chain seq x y z
N ARG A 1 -7.71 -6.75 -13.51
CA ARG A 1 -7.79 -5.74 -12.44
C ARG A 1 -7.19 -4.50 -13.04
N ASP A 2 -7.90 -3.38 -13.09
CA ASP A 2 -7.33 -2.15 -13.65
C ASP A 2 -6.30 -1.59 -12.66
N GLU A 3 -5.04 -1.70 -13.05
CA GLU A 3 -3.89 -1.20 -12.28
C GLU A 3 -3.74 0.31 -12.52
N LEU A 4 -3.18 1.04 -11.55
CA LEU A 4 -3.07 2.51 -11.61
C LEU A 4 -2.47 2.98 -12.93
N LEU A 5 -1.39 2.33 -13.38
CA LEU A 5 -0.68 2.72 -14.60
C LEU A 5 -1.45 2.47 -15.90
N ASN A 6 -2.47 1.61 -15.86
CA ASN A 6 -3.31 1.32 -17.02
C ASN A 6 -4.57 2.20 -17.07
N GLY A 7 -4.93 2.86 -15.96
CA GLY A 7 -6.14 3.66 -15.84
C GLY A 7 -5.93 5.17 -15.76
N GLU A 8 -4.69 5.63 -15.54
CA GLU A 8 -4.39 7.03 -15.24
C GLU A 8 -3.50 7.67 -16.32
N ILE A 9 -3.79 8.91 -16.69
CA ILE A 9 -2.91 9.74 -17.52
C ILE A 9 -2.31 10.82 -16.63
N PHE A 10 -1.01 10.71 -16.36
CA PHE A 10 -0.30 11.71 -15.55
C PHE A 10 0.05 12.95 -16.37
N THR A 11 -0.33 14.12 -15.87
CA THR A 11 -0.06 15.41 -16.51
C THR A 11 1.28 16.02 -16.06
N THR A 12 1.77 15.62 -14.89
CA THR A 12 3.07 16.07 -14.36
C THR A 12 3.84 14.95 -13.66
N LEU A 13 5.15 15.11 -13.56
CA LEU A 13 6.00 14.17 -12.82
C LEU A 13 5.69 14.16 -11.32
N LEU A 14 5.28 15.31 -10.77
CA LEU A 14 4.92 15.41 -9.35
C LEU A 14 3.66 14.61 -9.04
N GLU A 15 2.62 14.77 -9.87
CA GLU A 15 1.39 13.99 -9.78
C GLU A 15 1.68 12.49 -9.85
N ALA A 16 2.46 12.06 -10.86
CA ALA A 16 2.84 10.65 -11.00
C ALA A 16 3.51 10.11 -9.73
N LYS A 17 4.46 10.85 -9.15
CA LYS A 17 5.16 10.44 -7.92
C LYS A 17 4.20 10.26 -6.75
N VAL A 18 3.28 11.20 -6.55
CA VAL A 18 2.33 11.15 -5.42
C VAL A 18 1.35 9.99 -5.59
N LEU A 19 0.74 9.85 -6.76
CA LEU A 19 -0.26 8.82 -7.01
C LEU A 19 0.32 7.41 -7.00
N ILE A 20 1.50 7.22 -7.61
CA ILE A 20 2.20 5.92 -7.61
C ILE A 20 2.58 5.52 -6.17
N GLU A 21 3.07 6.45 -5.36
CA GLU A 21 3.46 6.14 -3.98
C GLU A 21 2.25 5.75 -3.13
N ASN A 22 1.14 6.49 -3.25
CA ASN A 22 -0.11 6.14 -2.57
C ASN A 22 -0.60 4.75 -2.99
N TRP A 23 -0.60 4.45 -4.29
CA TRP A 23 -0.99 3.14 -4.80
C TRP A 23 -0.04 2.03 -4.33
N ARG A 24 1.27 2.28 -4.27
CA ARG A 24 2.27 1.33 -3.76
C ARG A 24 1.98 0.97 -2.30
N ILE A 25 1.61 1.95 -1.48
CA ILE A 25 1.21 1.74 -0.08
C ILE A 25 -0.07 0.91 -0.02
N GLU A 26 -1.12 1.28 -0.75
CA GLU A 26 -2.38 0.52 -0.77
C GLU A 26 -2.17 -0.93 -1.22
N TYR A 27 -1.43 -1.14 -2.31
CA TYR A 27 -1.18 -2.47 -2.87
C TYR A 27 -0.42 -3.36 -1.89
N ASN A 28 0.64 -2.82 -1.27
CA ASN A 28 1.52 -3.60 -0.42
C ASN A 28 1.03 -3.76 1.01
N GLN A 29 0.26 -2.81 1.53
CA GLN A 29 -0.08 -2.79 2.96
C GLN A 29 -1.54 -3.07 3.25
N ILE A 30 -2.44 -2.87 2.27
CA ILE A 30 -3.90 -2.88 2.51
C ILE A 30 -4.60 -3.93 1.64
N ARG A 31 -4.28 -4.00 0.34
CA ARG A 31 -5.04 -4.85 -0.59
C ARG A 31 -4.77 -6.34 -0.31
N PRO A 32 -5.82 -7.17 -0.22
CA PRO A 32 -5.68 -8.62 -0.13
C PRO A 32 -5.29 -9.20 -1.49
N HIS A 33 -4.39 -10.18 -1.48
CA HIS A 33 -3.97 -10.92 -2.68
C HIS A 33 -4.30 -12.39 -2.52
N SER A 34 -4.98 -12.96 -3.51
CA SER A 34 -5.41 -14.36 -3.47
C SER A 34 -4.25 -15.35 -3.38
N SER A 35 -3.10 -15.03 -3.99
CA SER A 35 -1.86 -15.81 -3.88
C SER A 35 -1.23 -15.77 -2.48
N LEU A 36 -1.64 -14.81 -1.64
CA LEU A 36 -1.16 -14.62 -0.27
C LEU A 36 -2.26 -14.93 0.75
N ASN A 37 -3.17 -15.88 0.44
CA ASN A 37 -4.31 -16.21 1.31
C ASN A 37 -5.14 -14.99 1.72
N TYR A 38 -5.35 -14.06 0.78
CA TYR A 38 -6.05 -12.79 0.99
C TYR A 38 -5.37 -11.88 2.02
N GLN A 39 -4.05 -11.99 2.21
CA GLN A 39 -3.27 -11.03 2.99
C GLN A 39 -2.58 -10.00 2.08
N PRO A 40 -2.32 -8.78 2.58
CA PRO A 40 -1.41 -7.86 1.92
C PRO A 40 0.05 -8.37 2.00
N PRO A 41 0.93 -8.02 1.05
CA PRO A 41 2.32 -8.48 1.01
C PRO A 41 3.18 -8.01 2.19
N ALA A 42 2.91 -6.80 2.69
CA ALA A 42 3.64 -6.13 3.75
C ALA A 42 2.65 -5.41 4.68
N PRO A 43 1.87 -6.13 5.51
CA PRO A 43 0.91 -5.53 6.42
C PRO A 43 1.58 -4.53 7.37
N VAL A 44 0.83 -3.49 7.75
CA VAL A 44 1.31 -2.53 8.75
C VAL A 44 1.41 -3.22 10.11
N THR A 45 2.63 -3.46 10.57
CA THR A 45 2.87 -3.98 11.92
C THR A 45 2.88 -2.82 12.91
N ILE A 46 1.79 -2.65 13.66
CA ILE A 46 1.78 -1.75 14.82
C ILE A 46 2.52 -2.47 15.95
N LYS A 47 3.73 -2.02 16.29
CA LYS A 47 4.40 -2.49 17.50
C LYS A 47 3.59 -2.03 18.71
N PRO A 48 3.13 -2.94 19.60
CA PRO A 48 2.47 -2.51 20.82
C PRO A 48 3.44 -1.63 21.62
N LYS A 49 2.93 -0.52 22.15
CA LYS A 49 3.66 0.25 23.15
C LYS A 49 3.83 -0.68 24.35
N VAL A 50 5.05 -1.20 24.54
CA VAL A 50 5.37 -2.03 25.70
C VAL A 50 5.30 -1.10 26.92
N GLU A 51 4.12 -1.04 27.55
CA GLU A 51 4.01 -0.51 28.90
C GLU A 51 4.57 -1.58 29.82
N ILE A 52 5.86 -1.43 30.13
CA ILE A 52 6.52 -2.17 31.19
C ILE A 52 5.79 -1.74 32.47
N LEU A 53 4.87 -2.59 32.95
CA LEU A 53 4.33 -2.47 34.30
C LEU A 53 5.53 -2.66 35.24
N THR A 54 5.97 -1.53 35.80
CA THR A 54 6.97 -1.48 36.88
C THR A 54 6.23 -1.55 38.21
#